data_AF-A0A521RTD3-F1
#
_entry.id   AF-A0A521RTD3-F1
#
_cell.length_a   1.000
_cell.length_b   1.000
_cell.length_c   1.000
_cell.angle_alpha   90.00
_cell.angle_beta   90.00
_cell.angle_gamma   90.00
#
_symmetry.space_group_name_H-M   'P 1'
#
loop_
_entity.id
_entity.type
_entity.pdbx_description
1 polymer ?
#
loop_
_entity_poly.entity_id
_entity_poly.type
_entity_poly.pdbx_seq_one_letter_code
_entity_poly.pdbx_strand_id
1 'polypeptide(L)'
;MQSLRSFSSLLRSAVFWILAFFLFSQTPVHPQELPADGLKAEILSVKIPENRRPVVTFKISDAKGNPLNRSDLGEIRFTIARVQVTANGEASYYNYVLSKVAGKEYIYKGERKKPVIAETLQPDYDREGTFGRVGRGVFTYTFKTALPPDYDKGATHVVGGELTRESRKYVVNPLFEFVPNGGKVKVRRATLETVACNNCHDPLKAHGGLRREVGYCALCHTSQLVDPETGAGLDLKAFVHRIHRGKELPSVKAKKPFLVVGIRQEIFDFSTIGIPQDIRNCQTCHTGPVASNWMTRPATAPCLSCHDNVDPKSGTNHPGGPLVEGTCAGCHQPKGEEFGPSVAGAHADPLKSTQMAGIIFDILKIEGGRPGTSTTVTFSVKDKKSRPADITKMNNLRLALA
;
A
#
# COMPACT_ATOMS: atom_id res chain seq x y z
N MET A 1 -58.07 52.58 -31.75
CA MET A 1 -58.56 53.75 -30.98
C MET A 1 -59.19 53.25 -29.68
N GLN A 2 -58.80 53.86 -28.55
CA GLN A 2 -59.34 53.78 -27.17
C GLN A 2 -59.18 52.42 -26.44
N SER A 3 -58.23 52.22 -25.50
CA SER A 3 -58.04 52.80 -24.13
C SER A 3 -59.14 52.31 -23.16
N LEU A 4 -58.96 51.80 -21.93
CA LEU A 4 -57.94 51.95 -20.89
C LEU A 4 -58.03 50.79 -19.86
N ARG A 5 -56.99 50.71 -19.01
CA ARG A 5 -56.66 49.83 -17.86
C ARG A 5 -57.79 49.78 -16.78
N SER A 6 -57.93 48.78 -15.90
CA SER A 6 -56.99 48.44 -14.80
C SER A 6 -57.54 47.32 -13.86
N PHE A 7 -56.69 46.31 -13.55
CA PHE A 7 -56.52 45.50 -12.31
C PHE A 7 -57.70 44.81 -11.58
N SER A 8 -57.62 43.49 -11.31
CA SER A 8 -56.87 42.91 -10.17
C SER A 8 -56.91 41.37 -10.08
N SER A 9 -55.83 40.83 -9.50
CA SER A 9 -55.59 39.52 -8.86
C SER A 9 -55.80 38.21 -9.63
N LEU A 10 -54.69 37.56 -9.99
CA LEU A 10 -54.63 36.13 -10.28
C LEU A 10 -53.61 35.48 -9.33
N LEU A 11 -54.13 34.60 -8.48
CA LEU A 11 -53.42 33.58 -7.72
C LEU A 11 -52.42 32.84 -8.60
N ARG A 12 -51.16 32.74 -8.17
CA ARG A 12 -50.25 31.68 -8.64
C ARG A 12 -49.50 31.05 -7.47
N SER A 13 -49.64 29.73 -7.45
CA SER A 13 -49.14 28.75 -6.50
C SER A 13 -47.62 28.78 -6.35
N ALA A 14 -47.13 28.78 -5.11
CA ALA A 14 -45.74 28.50 -4.79
C ALA A 14 -45.60 27.00 -4.43
N VAL A 15 -44.89 26.25 -5.28
CA VAL A 15 -44.42 24.90 -4.99
C VAL A 15 -43.09 25.02 -4.26
N PHE A 16 -43.06 24.67 -2.97
CA PHE A 16 -41.84 24.59 -2.17
C PHE A 16 -41.03 23.35 -2.57
N TRP A 17 -39.85 23.55 -3.14
CA TRP A 17 -38.82 22.52 -3.25
C TRP A 17 -37.99 22.50 -1.96
N ILE A 18 -38.13 21.45 -1.16
CA ILE A 18 -37.24 21.17 -0.02
C ILE A 18 -36.00 20.45 -0.58
N LEU A 19 -34.91 21.20 -0.78
CA LEU A 19 -33.58 20.62 -0.97
C LEU A 19 -33.05 20.17 0.40
N ALA A 20 -33.05 18.86 0.64
CA ALA A 20 -32.31 18.26 1.74
C ALA A 20 -30.82 18.32 1.45
N PHE A 21 -30.12 19.32 2.00
CA PHE A 21 -28.67 19.36 2.08
C PHE A 21 -28.18 18.26 3.03
N PHE A 22 -27.66 17.16 2.49
CA PHE A 22 -26.84 16.23 3.26
C PHE A 22 -25.52 16.93 3.59
N LEU A 23 -25.44 17.49 4.80
CA LEU A 23 -24.18 17.89 5.42
C LEU A 23 -23.36 16.62 5.71
N PHE A 24 -22.47 16.26 4.78
CA PHE A 24 -21.35 15.41 5.10
C PHE A 24 -20.46 16.18 6.09
N SER A 25 -20.53 15.81 7.37
CA SER A 25 -19.53 16.21 8.36
C SER A 25 -18.21 15.54 8.01
N GLN A 26 -17.46 16.14 7.09
CA GLN A 26 -16.04 15.86 6.97
C GLN A 26 -15.40 16.35 8.27
N THR A 27 -14.94 15.43 9.10
CA THR A 27 -13.98 15.79 10.14
C THR A 27 -12.80 16.46 9.42
N PRO A 28 -12.38 17.67 9.83
CA PRO A 28 -11.20 18.27 9.26
C PRO A 28 -10.02 17.37 9.63
N VAL A 29 -9.51 16.62 8.65
CA VAL A 29 -8.15 16.10 8.71
C VAL A 29 -7.29 17.35 8.78
N HIS A 30 -6.78 17.65 9.96
CA HIS A 30 -5.91 18.81 10.17
C HIS A 30 -4.74 18.67 9.18
N PRO A 31 -4.60 19.54 8.16
CA PRO A 31 -3.40 19.55 7.36
C PRO A 31 -2.29 19.95 8.32
N GLN A 32 -1.50 18.98 8.75
CA GLN A 32 -0.38 19.23 9.64
C GLN A 32 0.57 20.16 8.89
N GLU A 33 0.54 21.45 9.22
CA GLU A 33 1.45 22.43 8.66
C GLU A 33 2.87 21.93 8.92
N LEU A 34 3.61 21.67 7.85
CA LEU A 34 5.02 21.35 7.95
C LEU A 34 5.71 22.55 8.64
N PRO A 35 6.52 22.34 9.68
CA PRO A 35 7.28 23.42 10.31
C PRO A 35 8.05 24.23 9.27
N ALA A 36 8.34 25.52 9.58
CA ALA A 36 9.02 26.44 8.66
C ALA A 36 10.28 25.85 8.00
N ASP A 37 11.02 25.00 8.74
CA ASP A 37 12.23 24.32 8.27
C ASP A 37 11.97 23.08 7.40
N GLY A 38 10.75 22.83 6.92
CA GLY A 38 10.41 21.59 6.21
C GLY A 38 11.25 21.31 4.95
N LEU A 39 10.91 20.23 4.25
CA LEU A 39 11.53 19.88 2.97
C LEU A 39 10.43 19.61 1.95
N LYS A 40 10.50 20.30 0.81
CA LYS A 40 9.76 20.00 -0.41
C LYS A 40 10.77 19.72 -1.51
N ALA A 41 10.52 18.68 -2.29
CA ALA A 41 11.34 18.36 -3.46
C ALA A 41 10.44 17.96 -4.63
N GLU A 42 10.84 18.38 -5.83
CA GLU A 42 10.16 18.06 -7.08
C GLU A 42 11.22 17.73 -8.13
N ILE A 43 11.03 16.62 -8.86
CA ILE A 43 11.82 16.34 -10.05
C ILE A 43 11.13 17.05 -11.22
N LEU A 44 11.85 17.99 -11.85
CA LEU A 44 11.32 18.85 -12.91
C LEU A 44 11.44 18.20 -14.30
N SER A 45 12.54 17.50 -14.53
CA SER A 45 12.78 16.81 -15.80
C SER A 45 13.86 15.74 -15.67
N VAL A 46 13.85 14.80 -16.61
CA VAL A 46 14.90 13.79 -16.78
C VAL A 46 15.29 13.76 -18.25
N LYS A 47 16.60 13.80 -18.52
CA LYS A 47 17.17 13.63 -19.87
C LYS A 47 18.08 12.41 -19.89
N ILE A 48 18.01 11.62 -20.96
CA ILE A 48 18.92 10.49 -21.18
C ILE A 48 19.81 10.83 -22.40
N PRO A 49 21.03 11.36 -22.19
CA PRO A 49 21.97 11.67 -23.27
C PRO A 49 22.54 10.39 -23.93
N GLU A 50 23.37 10.56 -24.97
CA GLU A 50 23.95 9.46 -25.76
C GLU A 50 24.79 8.48 -24.93
N ASN A 51 25.47 8.97 -23.89
CA ASN A 51 26.21 8.12 -22.95
C ASN A 51 25.30 7.29 -22.02
N ARG A 52 23.97 7.43 -22.17
CA ARG A 52 22.90 6.73 -21.45
C ARG A 52 22.86 6.95 -19.94
N ARG A 53 23.54 7.96 -19.41
CA ARG A 53 23.53 8.30 -17.99
C ARG A 53 22.44 9.32 -17.71
N PRO A 54 21.33 8.95 -17.05
CA PRO A 54 20.23 9.90 -16.81
C PRO A 54 20.71 11.15 -16.08
N VAL A 55 20.19 12.30 -16.51
CA VAL A 55 20.38 13.60 -15.86
C VAL A 55 19.04 14.05 -15.31
N VAL A 56 18.93 14.10 -13.99
CA VAL A 56 17.73 14.52 -13.26
C VAL A 56 17.88 15.98 -12.91
N THR A 57 16.91 16.81 -13.30
CA THR A 57 16.80 18.20 -12.81
C THR A 57 15.75 18.24 -11.73
N PHE A 58 16.08 18.74 -10.54
CA PHE A 58 15.19 18.76 -9.40
C PHE A 58 15.25 20.09 -8.64
N LYS A 59 14.13 20.43 -8.01
CA LYS A 59 13.95 21.62 -7.18
C LYS A 59 13.80 21.23 -5.73
N ILE A 60 14.40 22.01 -4.83
CA ILE A 60 14.27 21.86 -3.38
C ILE A 60 13.90 23.19 -2.72
N SER A 61 13.01 23.14 -1.75
CA SER A 61 12.61 24.29 -0.95
C SER A 61 12.22 23.89 0.48
N ASP A 62 12.14 24.87 1.37
CA ASP A 62 11.53 24.67 2.68
C ASP A 62 9.99 24.55 2.59
N ALA A 63 9.31 24.42 3.73
CA ALA A 63 7.85 24.36 3.79
C ALA A 63 7.17 25.64 3.24
N LYS A 64 7.82 26.80 3.41
CA LYS A 64 7.35 28.12 2.96
C LYS A 64 7.64 28.38 1.47
N GLY A 65 8.41 27.52 0.81
CA GLY A 65 8.77 27.65 -0.59
C GLY A 65 10.08 28.41 -0.83
N ASN A 66 10.84 28.74 0.20
CA ASN A 66 12.16 29.36 0.03
C ASN A 66 13.15 28.33 -0.54
N PRO A 67 13.93 28.68 -1.57
CA PRO A 67 14.88 27.76 -2.17
C PRO A 67 15.98 27.36 -1.18
N LEU A 68 16.24 26.05 -1.08
CA LEU A 68 17.31 25.50 -0.24
C LEU A 68 18.61 25.32 -1.02
N ASN A 69 19.73 25.29 -0.29
CA ASN A 69 21.02 24.87 -0.81
C ASN A 69 21.21 23.36 -0.66
N ARG A 70 22.12 22.79 -1.45
CA ARG A 70 22.47 21.36 -1.32
C ARG A 70 23.06 21.03 0.05
N SER A 71 23.84 21.94 0.63
CA SER A 71 24.44 21.80 1.97
C SER A 71 23.42 21.66 3.08
N ASP A 72 22.16 22.06 2.85
CA ASP A 72 21.10 21.98 3.84
C ASP A 72 20.51 20.56 3.92
N LEU A 73 20.82 19.70 2.94
CA LEU A 73 20.31 18.33 2.85
C LEU A 73 21.29 17.29 3.38
N GLY A 74 20.75 16.21 3.91
CA GLY A 74 21.49 15.02 4.31
C GLY A 74 21.69 14.06 3.13
N GLU A 75 20.79 13.09 3.00
CA GLU A 75 20.78 12.17 1.87
C GLU A 75 20.14 12.82 0.64
N ILE A 76 20.76 12.61 -0.53
CA ILE A 76 20.17 12.89 -1.84
C ILE A 76 20.54 11.72 -2.75
N ARG A 77 19.56 10.86 -3.07
CA ARG A 77 19.74 9.66 -3.89
C ARG A 77 18.67 9.57 -4.96
N PHE A 78 19.00 8.94 -6.08
CA PHE A 78 18.07 8.72 -7.17
C PHE A 78 18.15 7.28 -7.67
N THR A 79 17.02 6.74 -8.11
CA THR A 79 16.93 5.46 -8.83
C THR A 79 16.05 5.64 -10.07
N ILE A 80 16.13 4.70 -11.01
CA ILE A 80 15.36 4.75 -12.25
C ILE A 80 14.86 3.35 -12.63
N ALA A 81 13.59 3.28 -13.00
CA ALA A 81 12.93 2.08 -13.49
C ALA A 81 12.14 2.37 -14.77
N ARG A 82 11.78 1.33 -15.50
CA ARG A 82 10.73 1.38 -16.53
C ARG A 82 9.47 0.71 -16.04
N VAL A 83 8.34 1.13 -16.57
CA VAL A 83 7.10 0.36 -16.52
C VAL A 83 7.22 -0.77 -17.54
N GLN A 84 7.07 -1.99 -17.07
CA GLN A 84 6.89 -3.16 -17.92
C GLN A 84 5.45 -3.65 -17.79
N VAL A 85 4.86 -4.06 -18.91
CA VAL A 85 3.56 -4.74 -18.90
C VAL A 85 3.82 -6.21 -19.06
N THR A 86 3.43 -7.00 -18.08
CA THR A 86 3.53 -8.47 -18.12
C THR A 86 2.51 -9.03 -19.12
N ALA A 87 2.66 -10.30 -19.50
CA ALA A 87 1.79 -10.95 -20.48
C ALA A 87 0.29 -10.93 -20.11
N ASN A 88 -0.04 -10.85 -18.82
CA ASN A 88 -1.40 -10.73 -18.29
C ASN A 88 -1.91 -9.27 -18.20
N GLY A 89 -1.18 -8.30 -18.77
CA GLY A 89 -1.56 -6.89 -18.78
C GLY A 89 -1.27 -6.13 -17.49
N GLU A 90 -0.55 -6.72 -16.52
CA GLU A 90 -0.17 -6.04 -15.29
C GLU A 90 1.02 -5.09 -15.53
N ALA A 91 0.87 -3.83 -15.15
CA ALA A 91 1.99 -2.89 -15.14
C ALA A 91 2.81 -3.06 -13.85
N SER A 92 4.10 -3.37 -13.97
CA SER A 92 5.06 -3.42 -12.86
C SER A 92 6.28 -2.55 -13.16
N TYR A 93 7.09 -2.24 -12.15
CA TYR A 93 8.38 -1.61 -12.38
C TYR A 93 9.48 -2.64 -12.58
N TYR A 94 10.42 -2.31 -13.46
CA TYR A 94 11.70 -3.00 -13.64
C TYR A 94 12.82 -1.98 -13.43
N ASN A 95 13.62 -2.14 -12.38
CA ASN A 95 14.66 -1.20 -12.01
C ASN A 95 15.94 -1.45 -12.84
N TYR A 96 16.56 -0.36 -13.29
CA TYR A 96 17.81 -0.40 -14.05
C TYR A 96 19.07 -0.35 -13.17
N VAL A 97 18.95 0.15 -11.95
CA VAL A 97 20.04 0.22 -10.99
C VAL A 97 19.94 -0.99 -10.06
N LEU A 98 20.82 -1.96 -10.31
CA LEU A 98 20.87 -3.21 -9.54
C LEU A 98 22.20 -3.32 -8.81
N SER A 99 22.12 -3.61 -7.52
CA SER A 99 23.26 -3.92 -6.68
C SER A 99 23.42 -5.43 -6.54
N LYS A 100 24.65 -5.89 -6.69
CA LYS A 100 25.04 -7.28 -6.48
C LYS A 100 25.09 -7.58 -4.98
N VAL A 101 24.31 -8.56 -4.53
CA VAL A 101 24.24 -8.95 -3.11
C VAL A 101 24.57 -10.43 -2.99
N ALA A 102 25.65 -10.73 -2.29
CA ALA A 102 26.01 -12.09 -1.92
C ALA A 102 25.21 -12.51 -0.68
N GLY A 103 24.62 -13.71 -0.73
CA GLY A 103 24.01 -14.32 0.45
C GLY A 103 25.09 -14.67 1.47
N LYS A 104 24.80 -14.41 2.75
CA LYS A 104 25.73 -14.65 3.85
C LYS A 104 25.10 -15.55 4.90
N GLU A 105 25.96 -16.15 5.72
CA GLU A 105 25.47 -16.83 6.91
C GLU A 105 24.91 -15.82 7.92
N TYR A 106 23.81 -16.19 8.56
CA TYR A 106 23.16 -15.40 9.60
C TYR A 106 22.86 -16.25 10.83
N ILE A 107 22.66 -15.61 11.98
CA ILE A 107 22.37 -16.30 13.25
C ILE A 107 20.92 -16.04 13.64
N TYR A 108 20.08 -17.07 13.62
CA TYR A 108 18.71 -16.99 14.07
C TYR A 108 18.50 -17.89 15.29
N LYS A 109 18.10 -17.29 16.42
CA LYS A 109 17.86 -18.00 17.70
C LYS A 109 19.06 -18.86 18.14
N GLY A 110 20.27 -18.35 17.96
CA GLY A 110 21.51 -19.04 18.31
C GLY A 110 22.01 -20.06 17.28
N GLU A 111 21.23 -20.34 16.23
CA GLU A 111 21.61 -21.27 15.17
C GLU A 111 22.18 -20.52 13.96
N ARG A 112 23.32 -21.01 13.46
CA ARG A 112 23.90 -20.56 12.20
C ARG A 112 23.09 -21.11 11.03
N LYS A 113 22.62 -20.23 10.16
CA LYS A 113 21.86 -20.55 8.95
C LYS A 113 22.68 -20.16 7.72
N LYS A 114 22.65 -21.02 6.70
CA LYS A 114 23.23 -20.73 5.39
C LYS A 114 22.22 -19.97 4.54
N PRO A 115 22.67 -19.10 3.63
CA PRO A 115 21.77 -18.44 2.70
C PRO A 115 21.16 -19.46 1.73
N VAL A 116 19.91 -19.22 1.31
CA VAL A 116 19.23 -20.04 0.30
C VAL A 116 19.76 -19.77 -1.10
N ILE A 117 20.20 -18.54 -1.36
CA ILE A 117 20.74 -18.09 -2.65
C ILE A 117 22.15 -17.57 -2.43
N ALA A 118 23.11 -18.05 -3.22
CA ALA A 118 24.50 -17.59 -3.11
C ALA A 118 24.65 -16.11 -3.46
N GLU A 119 23.89 -15.63 -4.44
CA GLU A 119 24.03 -14.29 -5.00
C GLU A 119 22.77 -13.86 -5.76
N THR A 120 22.43 -12.57 -5.67
CA THR A 120 21.30 -11.98 -6.38
C THR A 120 21.61 -10.54 -6.83
N LEU A 121 20.80 -10.02 -7.75
CA LEU A 121 20.78 -8.62 -8.17
C LEU A 121 19.53 -7.96 -7.61
N GLN A 122 19.70 -6.98 -6.72
CA GLN A 122 18.60 -6.30 -6.06
C GLN A 122 18.48 -4.85 -6.57
N PRO A 123 17.25 -4.36 -6.84
CA PRO A 123 17.01 -2.95 -7.08
C PRO A 123 17.60 -2.04 -5.99
N ASP A 124 18.33 -1.02 -6.40
CA ASP A 124 19.00 -0.05 -5.51
C ASP A 124 18.92 1.37 -6.11
N TYR A 125 19.63 2.33 -5.50
CA TYR A 125 19.83 3.68 -6.01
C TYR A 125 21.23 3.88 -6.59
N ASP A 126 21.37 4.89 -7.45
CA ASP A 126 22.64 5.23 -8.09
C ASP A 126 23.65 5.75 -7.07
N ARG A 127 24.90 5.32 -7.21
CA ARG A 127 26.02 5.74 -6.36
C ARG A 127 27.06 6.43 -7.23
N GLU A 128 27.76 7.39 -6.65
CA GLU A 128 28.87 8.09 -7.32
C GLU A 128 28.45 8.94 -8.54
N GLY A 129 27.16 9.24 -8.71
CA GLY A 129 26.71 10.28 -9.63
C GLY A 129 27.18 11.67 -9.20
N THR A 130 27.13 12.63 -10.13
CA THR A 130 27.64 13.98 -9.93
C THR A 130 26.51 15.01 -9.89
N PHE A 131 26.68 16.04 -9.07
CA PHE A 131 25.69 17.11 -8.95
C PHE A 131 26.15 18.37 -9.67
N GLY A 132 25.20 19.05 -10.31
CA GLY A 132 25.37 20.39 -10.84
C GLY A 132 24.37 21.37 -10.22
N ARG A 133 24.65 22.67 -10.36
CA ARG A 133 23.73 23.74 -9.97
C ARG A 133 23.20 24.41 -11.22
N VAL A 134 21.88 24.56 -11.31
CA VAL A 134 21.20 25.27 -12.41
C VAL A 134 20.79 26.67 -11.95
N GLY A 135 20.27 26.78 -10.73
CA GLY A 135 19.79 28.04 -10.18
C GLY A 135 19.56 27.97 -8.68
N ARG A 136 18.88 28.98 -8.13
CA ARG A 136 18.50 28.98 -6.71
C ARG A 136 17.51 27.85 -6.44
N GLY A 137 17.88 26.91 -5.57
CA GLY A 137 17.05 25.76 -5.23
C GLY A 137 16.87 24.75 -6.37
N VAL A 138 17.58 24.88 -7.49
CA VAL A 138 17.46 23.97 -8.65
C VAL A 138 18.81 23.39 -9.01
N PHE A 139 18.86 22.06 -9.04
CA PHE A 139 20.08 21.28 -9.20
C PHE A 139 19.91 20.19 -10.25
N THR A 140 21.03 19.68 -10.74
CA THR A 140 21.08 18.47 -11.54
C THR A 140 21.79 17.34 -10.80
N TYR A 141 21.39 16.12 -11.08
CA TYR A 141 22.12 14.90 -10.71
C TYR A 141 22.33 14.05 -11.96
N THR A 142 23.58 13.78 -12.31
CA THR A 142 23.97 12.92 -13.43
C THR A 142 24.37 11.57 -12.88
N PHE A 143 23.67 10.52 -13.31
CA PHE A 143 23.91 9.16 -12.84
C PHE A 143 25.32 8.65 -13.20
N LYS A 144 25.90 7.85 -12.31
CA LYS A 144 27.05 7.00 -12.65
C LYS A 144 26.62 5.74 -13.39
N THR A 145 25.40 5.27 -13.19
CA THR A 145 24.87 4.13 -13.93
C THR A 145 24.42 4.57 -15.31
N ALA A 146 24.92 3.90 -16.35
CA ALA A 146 24.40 4.05 -17.70
C ALA A 146 23.28 3.03 -17.91
N LEU A 147 22.17 3.44 -18.54
CA LEU A 147 21.13 2.50 -18.95
C LEU A 147 21.68 1.50 -19.99
N PRO A 148 21.10 0.29 -20.08
CA PRO A 148 21.44 -0.68 -21.12
C PRO A 148 21.34 -0.06 -22.53
N PRO A 149 22.19 -0.44 -23.51
CA PRO A 149 22.13 0.10 -24.87
C PRO A 149 20.76 -0.05 -25.55
N ASP A 150 20.03 -1.10 -25.20
CA ASP A 150 18.74 -1.52 -25.74
C ASP A 150 17.53 -1.10 -24.89
N TYR A 151 17.71 -0.17 -23.95
CA TYR A 151 16.59 0.31 -23.13
C TYR A 151 15.43 0.85 -24.00
N ASP A 152 14.20 0.52 -23.61
CA ASP A 152 13.01 0.87 -24.38
C ASP A 152 12.70 2.37 -24.30
N LYS A 153 13.05 3.11 -25.34
CA LYS A 153 12.84 4.56 -25.41
C LYS A 153 11.36 4.97 -25.54
N GLY A 154 10.47 4.03 -25.86
CA GLY A 154 9.02 4.25 -26.01
C GLY A 154 8.22 3.89 -24.76
N ALA A 155 8.81 3.16 -23.81
CA ALA A 155 8.18 2.84 -22.54
C ALA A 155 8.20 4.01 -21.54
N THR A 156 7.19 4.05 -20.68
CA THR A 156 7.20 4.93 -19.50
C THR A 156 8.37 4.55 -18.59
N HIS A 157 9.20 5.55 -18.27
CA HIS A 157 10.25 5.50 -17.27
C HIS A 157 9.84 6.30 -16.05
N VAL A 158 10.35 5.91 -14.89
CA VAL A 158 10.11 6.60 -13.61
C VAL A 158 11.44 6.79 -12.90
N VAL A 159 11.77 8.03 -12.56
CA VAL A 159 12.84 8.35 -11.61
C VAL A 159 12.22 8.60 -10.25
N GLY A 160 12.81 8.02 -9.22
CA GLY A 160 12.49 8.32 -7.83
C GLY A 160 13.66 8.95 -7.10
N GLY A 161 13.38 9.92 -6.23
CA GLY A 161 14.35 10.53 -5.33
C GLY A 161 14.15 10.08 -3.88
N GLU A 162 15.22 10.10 -3.08
CA GLU A 162 15.21 9.99 -1.62
C GLU A 162 16.02 11.17 -1.08
N LEU A 163 15.33 12.14 -0.47
CA LEU A 163 15.94 13.38 0.02
C LEU A 163 15.60 13.62 1.48
N THR A 164 16.58 14.08 2.26
CA THR A 164 16.39 14.39 3.68
C THR A 164 16.98 15.72 4.10
N ARG A 165 16.45 16.26 5.21
CA ARG A 165 16.91 17.50 5.86
C ARG A 165 16.84 17.35 7.37
N GLU A 166 17.69 18.10 8.10
CA GLU A 166 17.72 18.16 9.57
C GLU A 166 17.84 16.77 10.21
N SER A 167 18.91 16.03 9.91
CA SER A 167 19.13 14.67 10.45
C SER A 167 17.93 13.74 10.24
N ARG A 168 17.35 13.76 9.03
CA ARG A 168 16.18 12.95 8.62
C ARG A 168 14.87 13.28 9.33
N LYS A 169 14.78 14.43 10.00
CA LYS A 169 13.51 14.95 10.50
C LYS A 169 12.50 15.12 9.35
N TYR A 170 12.97 15.71 8.25
CA TYR A 170 12.19 15.85 7.02
C TYR A 170 12.72 14.91 5.95
N VAL A 171 11.80 14.21 5.30
CA VAL A 171 12.09 13.19 4.29
C VAL A 171 11.02 13.30 3.21
N VAL A 172 11.44 13.30 1.95
CA VAL A 172 10.55 13.28 0.79
C VAL A 172 11.06 12.28 -0.24
N ASN A 173 10.15 11.57 -0.89
CA ASN A 173 10.48 10.64 -1.96
C ASN A 173 9.74 10.99 -3.28
N PRO A 174 10.18 12.04 -4.01
CA PRO A 174 9.50 12.49 -5.23
C PRO A 174 9.65 11.47 -6.36
N LEU A 175 8.65 11.41 -7.24
CA LEU A 175 8.65 10.59 -8.45
C LEU A 175 8.44 11.45 -9.69
N PHE A 176 9.00 11.03 -10.82
CA PHE A 176 8.76 11.65 -12.11
C PHE A 176 8.67 10.60 -13.21
N GLU A 177 7.51 10.56 -13.88
CA GLU A 177 7.25 9.68 -15.01
C GLU A 177 7.50 10.41 -16.34
N PHE A 178 8.17 9.76 -17.29
CA PHE A 178 8.45 10.33 -18.61
C PHE A 178 8.61 9.22 -19.66
N VAL A 179 8.61 9.59 -20.94
CA VAL A 179 8.99 8.67 -22.03
C VAL A 179 10.26 9.21 -22.69
N PRO A 180 11.37 8.43 -22.73
CA PRO A 180 12.66 8.93 -23.21
C PRO A 180 12.65 9.54 -24.62
N ASN A 181 11.82 9.03 -25.54
CA ASN A 181 11.71 9.56 -26.90
C ASN A 181 10.84 10.84 -27.02
N GLY A 182 10.40 11.43 -25.91
CA GLY A 182 9.54 12.62 -25.88
C GLY A 182 8.04 12.32 -26.04
N GLY A 183 7.66 11.05 -26.11
CA GLY A 183 6.26 10.63 -26.12
C GLY A 183 5.50 10.98 -24.84
N LYS A 184 4.17 10.93 -24.92
CA LYS A 184 3.30 11.05 -23.73
C LYS A 184 3.32 9.75 -22.93
N VAL A 185 3.30 9.86 -21.60
CA VAL A 185 3.12 8.72 -20.70
C VAL A 185 1.74 8.09 -20.94
N LYS A 186 1.72 6.88 -21.54
CA LYS A 186 0.50 6.13 -21.85
C LYS A 186 0.18 5.05 -20.82
N VAL A 187 1.22 4.39 -20.31
CA VAL A 187 1.09 3.28 -19.36
C VAL A 187 1.66 3.72 -18.02
N ARG A 188 0.91 3.52 -16.94
CA ARG A 188 1.34 3.78 -15.56
C ARG A 188 1.21 2.53 -14.72
N ARG A 189 2.12 2.37 -13.76
CA ARG A 189 1.90 1.43 -12.67
C ARG A 189 0.95 2.09 -11.67
N ALA A 190 -0.28 1.59 -11.61
CA ALA A 190 -1.23 2.04 -10.61
C ALA A 190 -0.69 1.70 -9.21
N THR A 191 -0.58 2.70 -8.34
CA THR A 191 0.04 2.56 -7.01
C THR A 191 -0.92 3.06 -5.94
N LEU A 192 -0.90 2.43 -4.76
CA LEU A 192 -1.66 2.86 -3.61
C LEU A 192 -1.17 4.24 -3.15
N GLU A 193 -2.10 5.07 -2.70
CA GLU A 193 -1.75 6.36 -2.12
C GLU A 193 -1.18 6.17 -0.71
N THR A 194 -0.12 6.90 -0.37
CA THR A 194 0.54 6.82 0.95
C THR A 194 -0.42 7.13 2.10
N VAL A 195 -1.42 7.99 1.86
CA VAL A 195 -2.43 8.33 2.87
C VAL A 195 -3.23 7.11 3.33
N ALA A 196 -3.46 6.13 2.46
CA ALA A 196 -4.16 4.90 2.83
C ALA A 196 -3.36 4.10 3.89
N CYS A 197 -2.03 4.11 3.80
CA CYS A 197 -1.15 3.50 4.80
C CYS A 197 -1.15 4.31 6.10
N ASN A 198 -1.19 5.63 6.00
CA ASN A 198 -1.12 6.52 7.17
C ASN A 198 -2.40 6.54 8.02
N ASN A 199 -3.46 5.86 7.59
CA ASN A 199 -4.62 5.58 8.43
C ASN A 199 -4.28 4.74 9.68
N CYS A 200 -3.14 4.02 9.65
CA CYS A 200 -2.59 3.30 10.81
C CYS A 200 -1.13 3.65 11.10
N HIS A 201 -0.34 4.07 10.11
CA HIS A 201 1.03 4.49 10.28
C HIS A 201 1.15 6.02 10.47
N ASP A 202 2.02 6.49 11.35
CA ASP A 202 2.18 7.94 11.59
C ASP A 202 3.65 8.40 11.69
N PRO A 203 4.24 8.86 10.57
CA PRO A 203 3.95 8.42 9.22
C PRO A 203 4.54 7.03 8.98
N LEU A 204 4.18 6.39 7.86
CA LEU A 204 4.90 5.21 7.37
C LEU A 204 6.40 5.51 7.23
N LYS A 205 7.24 4.66 7.84
CA LYS A 205 8.71 4.79 7.87
C LYS A 205 9.37 3.43 7.69
N ALA A 206 10.16 3.30 6.64
CA ALA A 206 11.01 2.13 6.39
C ALA A 206 12.48 2.53 6.21
N HIS A 207 13.38 1.55 6.31
CA HIS A 207 14.82 1.72 6.07
C HIS A 207 15.47 2.88 6.85
N GLY A 208 15.26 2.91 8.17
CA GLY A 208 15.78 4.00 9.01
C GLY A 208 15.03 5.32 8.85
N GLY A 209 13.79 5.28 8.34
CA GLY A 209 12.89 6.43 8.21
C GLY A 209 13.04 7.23 6.91
N LEU A 210 13.90 6.78 6.00
CA LEU A 210 14.23 7.42 4.72
C LEU A 210 13.18 7.21 3.63
N ARG A 211 12.37 6.16 3.76
CA ARG A 211 11.40 5.75 2.74
C ARG A 211 10.01 5.79 3.31
N ARG A 212 9.17 6.70 2.82
CA ARG A 212 7.85 7.01 3.39
C ARG A 212 6.74 6.92 2.35
N GLU A 213 7.01 7.27 1.09
CA GLU A 213 6.02 7.26 0.03
C GLU A 213 5.97 5.92 -0.71
N VAL A 214 4.77 5.34 -0.81
CA VAL A 214 4.55 3.99 -1.35
C VAL A 214 5.01 3.86 -2.80
N GLY A 215 4.86 4.93 -3.59
CA GLY A 215 5.34 4.97 -4.97
C GLY A 215 6.85 4.80 -5.08
N TYR A 216 7.63 5.31 -4.13
CA TYR A 216 9.08 5.14 -4.10
C TYR A 216 9.46 3.71 -3.69
N CYS A 217 8.75 3.12 -2.71
CA CYS A 217 8.94 1.72 -2.33
C CYS A 217 8.84 0.79 -3.55
N ALA A 218 7.86 1.04 -4.43
CA ALA A 218 7.61 0.22 -5.61
C ALA A 218 8.78 0.20 -6.61
N LEU A 219 9.67 1.19 -6.62
CA LEU A 219 10.83 1.21 -7.52
C LEU A 219 11.89 0.18 -7.10
N CYS A 220 11.97 -0.15 -5.81
CA CYS A 220 12.91 -1.15 -5.29
C CYS A 220 12.24 -2.49 -5.02
N HIS A 221 11.03 -2.48 -4.45
CA HIS A 221 10.24 -3.67 -4.17
C HIS A 221 9.52 -4.15 -5.43
N THR A 222 10.30 -4.52 -6.44
CA THR A 222 9.84 -5.16 -7.69
C THR A 222 9.96 -6.68 -7.58
N SER A 223 9.52 -7.40 -8.61
CA SER A 223 9.74 -8.84 -8.72
C SER A 223 11.21 -9.25 -8.83
N GLN A 224 12.13 -8.30 -9.04
CA GLN A 224 13.58 -8.54 -9.01
C GLN A 224 14.10 -8.71 -7.59
N LEU A 225 13.39 -8.20 -6.57
CA LEU A 225 13.90 -8.17 -5.20
C LEU A 225 13.61 -9.48 -4.47
N VAL A 226 14.69 -10.20 -4.14
CA VAL A 226 14.68 -11.43 -3.34
C VAL A 226 15.74 -11.32 -2.25
N ASP A 227 15.38 -11.65 -1.02
CA ASP A 227 16.31 -11.84 0.10
C ASP A 227 17.12 -13.14 -0.12
N PRO A 228 18.45 -13.07 -0.31
CA PRO A 228 19.24 -14.27 -0.58
C PRO A 228 19.38 -15.17 0.64
N GLU A 229 19.29 -14.64 1.86
CA GLU A 229 19.39 -15.43 3.07
C GLU A 229 18.18 -16.35 3.25
N THR A 230 16.96 -15.84 3.02
CA THR A 230 15.71 -16.59 3.26
C THR A 230 15.03 -17.10 2.00
N GLY A 231 15.42 -16.59 0.82
CA GLY A 231 14.73 -16.81 -0.44
C GLY A 231 13.40 -16.06 -0.57
N ALA A 232 13.07 -15.17 0.37
CA ALA A 232 11.81 -14.42 0.33
C ALA A 232 11.80 -13.41 -0.82
N GLY A 233 10.83 -13.54 -1.73
CA GLY A 233 10.50 -12.49 -2.70
C GLY A 233 9.84 -11.30 -2.01
N LEU A 234 10.32 -10.09 -2.30
CA LEU A 234 9.91 -8.86 -1.61
C LEU A 234 9.23 -7.86 -2.57
N ASP A 235 8.59 -8.36 -3.65
CA ASP A 235 7.72 -7.53 -4.49
C ASP A 235 6.65 -6.86 -3.61
N LEU A 236 6.48 -5.54 -3.75
CA LEU A 236 5.64 -4.72 -2.89
C LEU A 236 4.22 -5.30 -2.73
N LYS A 237 3.62 -5.81 -3.82
CA LYS A 237 2.24 -6.34 -3.80
C LYS A 237 2.10 -7.62 -2.99
N ALA A 238 3.16 -8.42 -2.89
CA ALA A 238 3.17 -9.64 -2.08
C ALA A 238 3.67 -9.33 -0.66
N PHE A 239 4.73 -8.55 -0.54
CA PHE A 239 5.39 -8.28 0.73
C PHE A 239 4.48 -7.56 1.73
N VAL A 240 3.74 -6.53 1.28
CA VAL A 240 2.84 -5.76 2.14
C VAL A 240 1.73 -6.65 2.71
N HIS A 241 1.06 -7.44 1.87
CA HIS A 241 0.03 -8.36 2.34
C HIS A 241 0.58 -9.39 3.32
N ARG A 242 1.75 -9.98 3.03
CA ARG A 242 2.39 -10.98 3.89
C ARG A 242 2.75 -10.41 5.26
N ILE A 243 3.26 -9.17 5.34
CA ILE A 243 3.51 -8.48 6.62
C ILE A 243 2.22 -8.32 7.42
N HIS A 244 1.15 -7.81 6.79
CA HIS A 244 -0.11 -7.53 7.48
C HIS A 244 -0.88 -8.80 7.86
N ARG A 245 -0.66 -9.90 7.14
CA ARG A 245 -1.12 -11.23 7.53
C ARG A 245 -0.29 -11.77 8.69
N GLY A 246 1.03 -11.60 8.66
CA GLY A 246 1.96 -11.81 9.77
C GLY A 246 1.66 -13.07 10.59
N LYS A 247 1.29 -12.90 11.86
CA LYS A 247 0.96 -13.98 12.80
C LYS A 247 -0.16 -14.92 12.35
N GLU A 248 -1.03 -14.44 11.46
CA GLU A 248 -2.15 -15.19 10.92
C GLU A 248 -1.81 -15.97 9.64
N LEU A 249 -0.57 -15.87 9.13
CA LEU A 249 -0.11 -16.67 7.99
C LEU A 249 -0.23 -18.17 8.32
N PRO A 250 -0.77 -18.98 7.40
CA PRO A 250 -0.77 -20.44 7.54
C PRO A 250 0.61 -21.01 7.87
N SER A 251 1.67 -20.54 7.20
CA SER A 251 3.04 -20.97 7.49
C SER A 251 3.50 -20.63 8.91
N VAL A 252 3.18 -19.43 9.40
CA VAL A 252 3.53 -18.98 10.77
C VAL A 252 2.79 -19.81 11.82
N LYS A 253 1.49 -20.09 11.59
CA LYS A 253 0.72 -21.03 12.43
C LYS A 253 1.30 -22.45 12.41
N ALA A 254 1.86 -22.86 11.27
CA ALA A 254 2.62 -24.10 11.11
C ALA A 254 4.08 -24.01 11.62
N LYS A 255 4.41 -22.99 12.43
CA LYS A 255 5.72 -22.77 13.07
C LYS A 255 6.88 -22.49 12.09
N LYS A 256 6.58 -22.11 10.84
CA LYS A 256 7.57 -21.60 9.88
C LYS A 256 7.56 -20.06 9.93
N PRO A 257 8.61 -19.41 10.46
CA PRO A 257 8.61 -17.96 10.63
C PRO A 257 8.71 -17.23 9.29
N PHE A 258 8.16 -16.02 9.23
CA PHE A 258 8.35 -15.08 8.13
C PHE A 258 9.49 -14.11 8.47
N LEU A 259 10.69 -14.47 8.00
CA LEU A 259 11.92 -13.72 8.23
C LEU A 259 12.35 -13.00 6.95
N VAL A 260 12.97 -11.84 7.13
CA VAL A 260 13.81 -11.18 6.13
C VAL A 260 15.13 -10.80 6.79
N VAL A 261 16.26 -11.09 6.16
CA VAL A 261 17.57 -10.65 6.64
C VAL A 261 17.95 -9.36 5.91
N GLY A 262 18.09 -8.29 6.68
CA GLY A 262 18.36 -6.96 6.16
C GLY A 262 19.84 -6.56 6.22
N ILE A 263 20.05 -5.24 6.23
CA ILE A 263 21.39 -4.66 6.27
C ILE A 263 22.14 -5.11 7.53
N ARG A 264 23.44 -5.39 7.40
CA ARG A 264 24.28 -5.90 8.50
C ARG A 264 23.78 -7.21 9.14
N GLN A 265 23.05 -8.04 8.38
CA GLN A 265 22.51 -9.32 8.84
C GLN A 265 21.50 -9.17 10.00
N GLU A 266 20.86 -8.00 10.08
CA GLU A 266 19.76 -7.75 11.02
C GLU A 266 18.53 -8.58 10.60
N ILE A 267 17.96 -9.32 11.54
CA ILE A 267 16.81 -10.18 11.27
C ILE A 267 15.52 -9.42 11.58
N PHE A 268 14.68 -9.29 10.56
CA PHE A 268 13.32 -8.80 10.69
C PHE A 268 12.36 -9.98 10.75
N ASP A 269 11.81 -10.25 11.93
CA ASP A 269 10.79 -11.27 12.14
C ASP A 269 9.39 -10.65 12.08
N PHE A 270 8.70 -10.86 10.95
CA PHE A 270 7.35 -10.37 10.74
C PHE A 270 6.27 -11.33 11.27
N SER A 271 6.66 -12.45 11.89
CA SER A 271 5.73 -13.48 12.38
C SER A 271 4.85 -13.02 13.54
N THR A 272 5.17 -11.90 14.19
CA THR A 272 4.39 -11.34 15.31
C THR A 272 3.49 -10.19 14.89
N ILE A 273 3.67 -9.67 13.67
CA ILE A 273 2.90 -8.55 13.15
C ILE A 273 1.48 -8.99 12.81
N GLY A 274 0.54 -8.04 12.86
CA GLY A 274 -0.81 -8.23 12.37
C GLY A 274 -1.49 -6.89 12.13
N ILE A 275 -2.47 -6.87 11.24
CA ILE A 275 -3.30 -5.70 10.99
C ILE A 275 -4.34 -5.54 12.13
N PRO A 276 -4.64 -4.31 12.60
CA PRO A 276 -5.56 -4.08 13.73
C PRO A 276 -7.05 -4.20 13.38
N GLN A 277 -7.38 -4.82 12.24
CA GLN A 277 -8.75 -4.99 11.75
C GLN A 277 -8.88 -6.32 10.99
N ASP A 278 -10.05 -6.62 10.42
CA ASP A 278 -10.17 -7.78 9.53
C ASP A 278 -9.36 -7.54 8.25
N ILE A 279 -8.40 -8.43 7.96
CA ILE A 279 -7.54 -8.32 6.77
C ILE A 279 -8.31 -8.43 5.45
N ARG A 280 -9.52 -8.99 5.48
CA ARG A 280 -10.41 -9.05 4.31
C ARG A 280 -11.01 -7.69 3.96
N ASN A 281 -10.85 -6.67 4.80
CA ASN A 281 -11.21 -5.30 4.48
C ASN A 281 -10.22 -4.67 3.48
N CYS A 282 -10.21 -5.17 2.24
CA CYS A 282 -9.25 -4.76 1.20
C CYS A 282 -9.29 -3.26 0.92
N GLN A 283 -10.46 -2.64 1.08
CA GLN A 283 -10.71 -1.21 0.83
C GLN A 283 -9.99 -0.28 1.80
N THR A 284 -9.48 -0.78 2.93
CA THR A 284 -8.61 0.00 3.83
C THR A 284 -7.38 0.53 3.09
N CYS A 285 -6.79 -0.31 2.23
CA CYS A 285 -5.63 0.06 1.43
C CYS A 285 -6.05 0.39 0.00
N HIS A 286 -6.84 -0.48 -0.63
CA HIS A 286 -7.25 -0.36 -2.02
C HIS A 286 -8.30 0.73 -2.22
N THR A 287 -7.81 1.95 -2.43
CA THR A 287 -8.58 3.17 -2.68
C THR A 287 -8.14 3.84 -3.99
N GLY A 288 -8.83 4.91 -4.37
CA GLY A 288 -8.42 5.76 -5.50
C GLY A 288 -8.30 4.98 -6.82
N PRO A 289 -7.25 5.26 -7.64
CA PRO A 289 -7.07 4.65 -8.96
C PRO A 289 -6.91 3.12 -8.98
N VAL A 290 -6.70 2.48 -7.83
CA VAL A 290 -6.49 1.03 -7.68
C VAL A 290 -7.59 0.34 -6.88
N ALA A 291 -8.71 1.02 -6.62
CA ALA A 291 -9.76 0.56 -5.72
C ALA A 291 -10.35 -0.82 -6.07
N SER A 292 -10.37 -1.20 -7.35
CA SER A 292 -10.91 -2.50 -7.80
C SER A 292 -9.85 -3.56 -8.09
N ASN A 293 -8.56 -3.19 -8.14
CA ASN A 293 -7.51 -4.11 -8.61
C ASN A 293 -7.39 -5.37 -7.74
N TRP A 294 -7.67 -5.27 -6.43
CA TRP A 294 -7.62 -6.41 -5.52
C TRP A 294 -8.62 -7.53 -5.90
N MET A 295 -9.73 -7.19 -6.53
CA MET A 295 -10.74 -8.16 -6.98
C MET A 295 -10.69 -8.46 -8.48
N THR A 296 -10.24 -7.52 -9.32
CA THR A 296 -10.27 -7.69 -10.78
C THR A 296 -9.00 -8.29 -11.37
N ARG A 297 -7.92 -8.43 -10.60
CA ARG A 297 -6.62 -8.93 -11.08
C ARG A 297 -6.04 -10.02 -10.17
N PRO A 298 -6.70 -11.19 -10.04
CA PRO A 298 -6.16 -12.30 -9.27
C PRO A 298 -4.89 -12.85 -9.94
N ALA A 299 -3.82 -13.01 -9.16
CA ALA A 299 -2.52 -13.53 -9.59
C ALA A 299 -1.84 -14.24 -8.43
N THR A 300 -0.94 -15.18 -8.72
CA THR A 300 -0.28 -15.99 -7.67
C THR A 300 0.46 -15.12 -6.65
N ALA A 301 1.23 -14.12 -7.12
CA ALA A 301 2.05 -13.28 -6.24
C ALA A 301 1.27 -12.57 -5.11
N PRO A 302 0.18 -11.82 -5.37
CA PRO A 302 -0.64 -11.24 -4.31
C PRO A 302 -1.47 -12.28 -3.55
N CYS A 303 -2.05 -13.30 -4.18
CA CYS A 303 -2.93 -14.25 -3.48
C CYS A 303 -2.17 -15.13 -2.47
N LEU A 304 -1.02 -15.68 -2.88
CA LEU A 304 -0.22 -16.56 -2.03
C LEU A 304 0.53 -15.81 -0.92
N SER A 305 0.52 -14.48 -0.94
CA SER A 305 1.11 -13.70 0.14
C SER A 305 0.35 -13.82 1.46
N CYS A 306 -0.96 -14.09 1.40
CA CYS A 306 -1.79 -14.42 2.57
C CYS A 306 -2.10 -15.92 2.65
N HIS A 307 -2.30 -16.56 1.49
CA HIS A 307 -2.61 -17.99 1.35
C HIS A 307 -1.33 -18.79 1.10
N ASP A 308 -0.34 -18.66 1.97
CA ASP A 308 1.03 -19.13 1.75
C ASP A 308 1.27 -20.64 1.94
N ASN A 309 0.19 -21.40 2.16
CA ASN A 309 0.15 -22.86 2.13
C ASN A 309 -0.54 -23.43 0.89
N VAL A 310 -1.00 -22.57 -0.03
CA VAL A 310 -1.65 -22.97 -1.28
C VAL A 310 -0.61 -22.98 -2.40
N ASP A 311 -0.64 -24.00 -3.24
CA ASP A 311 0.17 -24.08 -4.45
C ASP A 311 -0.74 -24.44 -5.64
N PRO A 312 -1.18 -23.43 -6.41
CA PRO A 312 -2.00 -23.65 -7.60
C PRO A 312 -1.26 -24.42 -8.68
N LYS A 313 0.08 -24.44 -8.72
CA LYS A 313 0.83 -25.15 -9.75
C LYS A 313 0.78 -26.67 -9.55
N SER A 314 0.88 -27.12 -8.29
CA SER A 314 0.76 -28.55 -7.95
C SER A 314 -0.66 -28.97 -7.60
N GLY A 315 -1.56 -28.03 -7.34
CA GLY A 315 -2.90 -28.28 -6.80
C GLY A 315 -2.92 -28.49 -5.28
N THR A 316 -1.79 -28.40 -4.61
CA THR A 316 -1.70 -28.59 -3.14
C THR A 316 -2.51 -27.50 -2.43
N ASN A 317 -3.45 -27.92 -1.58
CA ASN A 317 -4.40 -27.03 -0.89
C ASN A 317 -5.19 -26.08 -1.81
N HIS A 318 -5.29 -26.43 -3.10
CA HIS A 318 -6.04 -25.68 -4.09
C HIS A 318 -7.16 -26.58 -4.63
N PRO A 319 -8.40 -26.49 -4.11
CA PRO A 319 -9.49 -27.42 -4.46
C PRO A 319 -9.83 -27.50 -5.95
N GLY A 320 -9.51 -26.45 -6.71
CA GLY A 320 -9.65 -26.44 -8.17
C GLY A 320 -8.59 -27.26 -8.91
N GLY A 321 -7.66 -27.89 -8.19
CA GLY A 321 -6.55 -28.65 -8.76
C GLY A 321 -5.42 -27.77 -9.33
N PRO A 322 -4.48 -28.38 -10.06
CA PRO A 322 -3.41 -27.65 -10.73
C PRO A 322 -3.93 -26.65 -11.78
N LEU A 323 -3.39 -25.44 -11.79
CA LEU A 323 -3.68 -24.37 -12.74
C LEU A 323 -2.40 -23.68 -13.23
N VAL A 324 -2.52 -23.06 -14.39
CA VAL A 324 -1.48 -22.21 -14.98
C VAL A 324 -1.73 -20.75 -14.60
N GLU A 325 -0.67 -19.99 -14.37
CA GLU A 325 -0.77 -18.55 -14.11
C GLU A 325 -1.60 -17.86 -15.21
N GLY A 326 -2.44 -16.90 -14.81
CA GLY A 326 -3.33 -16.17 -15.72
C GLY A 326 -4.71 -16.80 -15.94
N THR A 327 -4.98 -18.03 -15.49
CA THR A 327 -6.32 -18.64 -15.56
C THR A 327 -7.16 -18.43 -14.30
N CYS A 328 -6.62 -17.72 -13.30
CA CYS A 328 -7.22 -17.51 -11.97
C CYS A 328 -8.64 -16.95 -12.06
N ALA A 329 -8.84 -15.96 -12.93
CA ALA A 329 -10.12 -15.27 -13.11
C ALA A 329 -11.21 -16.16 -13.72
N GLY A 330 -10.90 -17.37 -14.20
CA GLY A 330 -11.91 -18.33 -14.65
C GLY A 330 -12.83 -18.77 -13.49
N CYS A 331 -12.25 -19.02 -12.32
CA CYS A 331 -12.98 -19.43 -11.11
C CYS A 331 -13.09 -18.29 -10.08
N HIS A 332 -12.02 -17.51 -9.90
CA HIS A 332 -11.98 -16.38 -8.98
C HIS A 332 -12.48 -15.11 -9.68
N GLN A 333 -13.78 -15.09 -9.96
CA GLN A 333 -14.46 -13.92 -10.50
C GLN A 333 -14.35 -12.73 -9.55
N PRO A 334 -14.39 -11.47 -10.03
CA PRO A 334 -14.25 -10.31 -9.13
C PRO A 334 -15.34 -10.24 -8.06
N LYS A 335 -16.58 -10.58 -8.41
CA LYS A 335 -17.75 -10.54 -7.53
C LYS A 335 -18.56 -11.84 -7.63
N GLY A 336 -19.34 -12.12 -6.60
CA GLY A 336 -20.18 -13.31 -6.46
C GLY A 336 -20.80 -13.35 -5.07
N GLU A 337 -21.39 -14.48 -4.71
CA GLU A 337 -21.99 -14.68 -3.39
C GLU A 337 -20.95 -14.56 -2.25
N GLU A 338 -21.38 -14.04 -1.10
CA GLU A 338 -20.54 -14.01 0.11
C GLU A 338 -20.10 -15.45 0.45
N PHE A 339 -18.84 -15.59 0.83
CA PHE A 339 -18.19 -16.88 1.14
C PHE A 339 -18.12 -17.87 -0.03
N GLY A 340 -18.45 -17.43 -1.25
CA GLY A 340 -18.24 -18.17 -2.50
C GLY A 340 -16.82 -18.03 -3.06
N PRO A 341 -16.53 -18.63 -4.24
CA PRO A 341 -15.19 -18.68 -4.83
C PRO A 341 -14.72 -17.36 -5.48
N SER A 342 -15.61 -16.38 -5.65
CA SER A 342 -15.25 -15.06 -6.16
C SER A 342 -14.32 -14.33 -5.20
N VAL A 343 -13.47 -13.43 -5.70
CA VAL A 343 -12.50 -12.70 -4.86
C VAL A 343 -13.23 -11.86 -3.81
N ALA A 344 -14.20 -11.02 -4.20
CA ALA A 344 -14.94 -10.23 -3.21
C ALA A 344 -15.81 -11.09 -2.28
N GLY A 345 -16.40 -12.17 -2.79
CA GLY A 345 -17.22 -13.08 -1.99
C GLY A 345 -16.42 -13.81 -0.90
N ALA A 346 -15.28 -14.40 -1.26
CA ALA A 346 -14.38 -15.08 -0.32
C ALA A 346 -13.81 -14.13 0.74
N HIS A 347 -13.66 -12.85 0.40
CA HIS A 347 -13.19 -11.79 1.29
C HIS A 347 -14.36 -10.97 1.89
N ALA A 348 -15.58 -11.51 1.93
CA ALA A 348 -16.67 -10.88 2.63
C ALA A 348 -16.33 -10.77 4.14
N ASP A 349 -16.42 -9.55 4.67
CA ASP A 349 -16.30 -9.29 6.10
C ASP A 349 -17.54 -9.87 6.81
N PRO A 350 -17.38 -10.88 7.68
CA PRO A 350 -18.49 -11.51 8.37
C PRO A 350 -19.28 -10.48 9.20
N LEU A 351 -18.62 -9.50 9.81
CA LEU A 351 -19.33 -8.49 10.61
C LEU A 351 -20.26 -7.62 9.76
N LYS A 352 -20.03 -7.56 8.44
CA LYS A 352 -20.83 -6.80 7.46
C LYS A 352 -21.66 -7.70 6.55
N SER A 353 -21.61 -9.01 6.75
CA SER A 353 -22.29 -9.99 5.90
C SER A 353 -23.81 -9.80 5.93
N THR A 354 -24.38 -9.81 4.73
CA THR A 354 -25.84 -9.81 4.52
C THR A 354 -26.42 -11.22 4.63
N GLN A 355 -25.60 -12.25 4.39
CA GLN A 355 -26.01 -13.65 4.44
C GLN A 355 -25.95 -14.25 5.85
N MET A 356 -25.06 -13.76 6.71
CA MET A 356 -25.02 -14.23 8.09
C MET A 356 -26.20 -13.68 8.89
N ALA A 357 -26.74 -14.53 9.75
CA ALA A 357 -27.92 -14.21 10.56
C ALA A 357 -27.71 -12.96 11.47
N GLY A 358 -26.46 -12.55 11.71
CA GLY A 358 -26.10 -11.47 12.61
C GLY A 358 -26.54 -11.73 14.05
N ILE A 359 -26.11 -10.89 14.98
CA ILE A 359 -26.49 -11.02 16.39
C ILE A 359 -26.94 -9.67 16.93
N ILE A 360 -28.06 -9.66 17.67
CA ILE A 360 -28.59 -8.57 18.46
C ILE A 360 -28.32 -8.94 19.93
N PHE A 361 -27.65 -8.05 20.65
CA PHE A 361 -27.31 -8.22 22.06
C PHE A 361 -28.00 -7.13 22.88
N ASP A 362 -28.82 -7.54 23.85
CA ASP A 362 -29.56 -6.64 24.73
C ASP A 362 -29.12 -6.88 26.18
N ILE A 363 -28.69 -5.83 26.89
CA ILE A 363 -28.54 -5.89 28.34
C ILE A 363 -29.92 -5.69 28.95
N LEU A 364 -30.43 -6.71 29.64
CA LEU A 364 -31.75 -6.69 30.24
C LEU A 364 -31.73 -6.10 31.65
N LYS A 365 -30.68 -6.43 32.43
CA LYS A 365 -30.59 -6.03 33.83
C LYS A 365 -29.13 -6.03 34.30
N ILE A 366 -28.79 -5.08 35.16
CA ILE A 366 -27.51 -5.05 35.89
C ILE A 366 -27.82 -4.96 37.37
N GLU A 367 -27.22 -5.82 38.18
CA GLU A 367 -27.43 -5.90 39.63
C GLU A 367 -26.09 -5.97 40.38
N GLY A 368 -26.06 -5.43 41.60
CA GLY A 368 -24.83 -5.36 42.40
C GLY A 368 -23.94 -4.17 42.02
N GLY A 369 -22.61 -4.35 42.08
CA GLY A 369 -21.64 -3.33 41.65
C GLY A 369 -21.30 -2.25 42.68
N ARG A 370 -21.63 -2.45 43.96
CA ARG A 370 -21.09 -1.64 45.05
C ARG A 370 -19.64 -2.07 45.35
N PRO A 371 -18.78 -1.17 45.88
CA PRO A 371 -17.43 -1.54 46.32
C PRO A 371 -17.47 -2.79 47.22
N GLY A 372 -16.69 -3.81 46.84
CA GLY A 372 -16.65 -5.09 47.56
C GLY A 372 -17.76 -6.10 47.21
N THR A 373 -18.63 -5.83 46.24
CA THR A 373 -19.67 -6.77 45.77
C THR A 373 -19.50 -7.13 44.30
N SER A 374 -19.90 -8.34 43.92
CA SER A 374 -19.92 -8.76 42.51
C SER A 374 -21.03 -8.06 41.73
N THR A 375 -20.80 -7.83 40.44
CA THR A 375 -21.81 -7.33 39.50
C THR A 375 -22.38 -8.51 38.70
N THR A 376 -23.70 -8.59 38.60
CA THR A 376 -24.41 -9.56 37.77
C THR A 376 -25.05 -8.85 36.59
N VAL A 377 -24.78 -9.31 35.37
CA VAL A 377 -25.37 -8.79 34.14
C VAL A 377 -26.28 -9.86 33.53
N THR A 378 -27.56 -9.54 33.41
CA THR A 378 -28.54 -10.35 32.67
C THR A 378 -28.68 -9.77 31.27
N PHE A 379 -28.53 -10.60 30.25
CA PHE A 379 -28.58 -10.18 28.85
C PHE A 379 -29.34 -11.18 27.97
N SER A 380 -29.79 -10.73 26.81
CA SER A 380 -30.38 -11.54 25.75
C SER A 380 -29.50 -11.49 24.51
N VAL A 381 -29.41 -12.62 23.81
CA VAL A 381 -28.70 -12.70 22.53
C VAL A 381 -29.62 -13.35 21.51
N LYS A 382 -29.90 -12.64 20.42
CA LYS A 382 -30.81 -13.06 19.36
C LYS A 382 -30.14 -12.91 18.00
N ASP A 383 -30.64 -13.58 16.98
CA ASP A 383 -30.28 -13.27 15.61
C ASP A 383 -31.05 -12.05 15.08
N LYS A 384 -30.71 -11.55 13.88
CA LYS A 384 -31.44 -10.42 13.25
C LYS A 384 -32.91 -10.74 12.92
N LYS A 385 -33.33 -12.01 13.01
CA LYS A 385 -34.72 -12.46 12.88
C LYS A 385 -35.40 -12.63 14.24
N SER A 386 -34.80 -12.09 15.31
CA SER A 386 -35.27 -12.13 16.69
C SER A 386 -35.38 -13.53 17.31
N ARG A 387 -34.73 -14.55 16.74
CA ARG A 387 -34.68 -15.91 17.31
C ARG A 387 -33.54 -15.98 18.34
N PRO A 388 -33.68 -16.71 19.46
CA PRO A 388 -32.60 -16.89 20.41
C PRO A 388 -31.34 -17.44 19.74
N ALA A 389 -30.20 -16.82 20.01
CA ALA A 389 -28.90 -17.28 19.54
C ALA A 389 -28.22 -18.14 20.61
N ASP A 390 -27.69 -19.29 20.20
CA ASP A 390 -26.94 -20.18 21.09
C ASP A 390 -25.55 -19.59 21.39
N ILE A 391 -25.41 -19.00 22.57
CA ILE A 391 -24.17 -18.35 23.00
C ILE A 391 -23.01 -19.33 23.17
N THR A 392 -23.27 -20.63 23.34
CA THR A 392 -22.21 -21.64 23.49
C THR A 392 -21.43 -21.87 22.20
N LYS A 393 -22.01 -21.49 21.06
CA LYS A 393 -21.38 -21.55 19.74
C LYS A 393 -20.59 -20.30 19.38
N MET A 394 -20.53 -19.31 20.27
CA MET A 394 -19.80 -18.06 20.02
C MET A 394 -18.33 -18.22 20.38
N ASN A 395 -17.46 -17.88 19.44
CA ASN A 395 -16.01 -17.88 19.68
C ASN A 395 -15.57 -16.81 20.69
N ASN A 396 -16.38 -15.76 20.88
CA ASN A 396 -16.07 -14.67 21.80
C ASN A 396 -17.36 -13.98 22.26
N LEU A 397 -17.58 -13.92 23.57
CA LEU A 397 -18.59 -13.08 24.22
C LEU A 397 -17.89 -12.37 25.39
N ARG A 398 -17.82 -11.04 25.34
CA ARG A 398 -17.14 -10.23 26.38
C ARG A 398 -18.07 -9.14 26.86
N LEU A 399 -18.19 -9.05 28.18
CA LEU A 399 -18.81 -7.93 28.89
C LEU A 399 -17.67 -7.19 29.59
N ALA A 400 -17.51 -5.92 29.28
CA ALA A 400 -16.57 -5.05 29.98
C ALA A 400 -17.36 -4.06 30.82
N LEU A 401 -17.04 -3.97 32.10
CA LEU A 401 -17.48 -2.88 32.97
C LEU A 401 -16.44 -1.78 32.84
N ALA A 402 -16.86 -0.59 32.38
CA ALA A 402 -16.01 0.58 32.19
C ALA A 402 -16.25 1.61 33.28
#